data_AF-A0A2Z6RC26-F1
#
_entry.id   AF-A0A2Z6RC26-F1
#
_cell.length_a   1.000
_cell.length_b   1.000
_cell.length_c   1.000
_cell.angle_alpha   90.00
_cell.angle_beta   90.00
_cell.angle_gamma   90.00
#
_symmetry.space_group_name_H-M   'P 1'
#
loop_
_entity.id
_entity.type
_entity.pdbx_description
1 polymer ?
#
loop_
_entity_poly.entity_id
_entity_poly.type
_entity_poly.pdbx_seq_one_letter_code
_entity_poly.pdbx_strand_id
1 'polypeptide(L)'
;MEAQRFNYRDFKYNSILSAGENNKKVLECEFRGKTIVLKSTDLTKKPKCLDDFLNEVKTYKVLAKLQGICIPELLFYGDLANGMSFVMGMTIVGTTLDHHRVNRRLKNKAIATLRKVHKYNVFHNDIRKENILIDEN
;
A
#
# COMPACT_ATOMS: atom_id res chain seq x y z
N MET A 1 4.88 5.71 14.44
CA MET A 1 3.55 6.01 13.87
C MET A 1 2.50 5.21 14.60
N GLU A 2 1.51 5.90 15.14
CA GLU A 2 0.37 5.33 15.87
C GLU A 2 -0.88 5.33 15.00
N ALA A 3 -1.89 4.54 15.39
CA ALA A 3 -3.17 4.49 14.70
C ALA A 3 -3.93 5.80 14.94
N GLN A 4 -4.48 6.35 13.86
CA GLN A 4 -5.27 7.58 13.90
C GLN A 4 -6.77 7.28 13.75
N ARG A 5 -7.60 8.31 13.89
CA ARG A 5 -9.04 8.25 13.62
C ARG A 5 -9.38 9.22 12.50
N PHE A 6 -10.09 8.72 11.50
CA PHE A 6 -10.47 9.47 10.31
C PHE A 6 -11.97 9.41 10.07
N ASN A 7 -12.45 10.41 9.32
CA ASN A 7 -13.79 10.46 8.76
C ASN A 7 -13.71 10.42 7.23
N TYR A 8 -14.80 10.00 6.57
CA TYR A 8 -14.86 10.01 5.10
C TYR A 8 -14.59 11.38 4.48
N ARG A 9 -14.89 12.47 5.21
CA ARG A 9 -14.68 13.85 4.77
C ARG A 9 -13.22 14.29 4.81
N ASP A 10 -12.34 13.52 5.45
CA ASP A 10 -10.90 13.83 5.50
C ASP A 10 -10.21 13.54 4.15
N PHE A 11 -10.88 12.77 3.28
CA PHE A 11 -10.35 12.34 1.99
C PHE A 11 -11.24 12.85 0.85
N LYS A 12 -10.62 13.30 -0.24
CA LYS A 12 -11.30 13.55 -1.50
C LYS A 12 -10.99 12.41 -2.46
N TYR A 13 -11.96 11.53 -2.69
CA TYR A 13 -11.78 10.32 -3.49
C TYR A 13 -11.80 10.65 -4.98
N ASN A 14 -10.74 10.27 -5.69
CA ASN A 14 -10.58 10.56 -7.12
C ASN A 14 -11.00 9.34 -7.97
N SER A 15 -10.40 8.18 -7.71
CA SER A 15 -10.60 6.98 -8.52
C SER A 15 -10.40 5.70 -7.71
N ILE A 16 -10.96 4.60 -8.20
CA ILE A 16 -10.69 3.26 -7.67
C ILE A 16 -9.56 2.65 -8.50
N LEU A 17 -8.43 2.38 -7.85
CA LEU A 17 -7.26 1.76 -8.50
C LEU A 17 -7.37 0.24 -8.51
N SER A 18 -7.96 -0.34 -7.46
CA SER A 18 -8.24 -1.77 -7.38
C SER A 18 -9.37 -2.04 -6.39
N ALA A 19 -10.26 -2.97 -6.73
CA ALA A 19 -11.28 -3.50 -5.84
C ALA A 19 -11.18 -5.03 -5.86
N GLY A 20 -10.54 -5.60 -4.84
CA GLY A 20 -10.33 -7.04 -4.73
C GLY A 20 -11.52 -7.78 -4.10
N GLU A 21 -11.53 -9.11 -4.21
CA GLU A 21 -12.57 -10.01 -3.67
C GLU A 21 -12.69 -10.00 -2.13
N ASN A 22 -11.71 -9.43 -1.42
CA ASN A 22 -11.60 -9.50 0.04
C ASN A 22 -12.00 -8.21 0.78
N ASN A 23 -12.97 -7.45 0.26
CA ASN A 23 -13.44 -6.19 0.86
C ASN A 23 -12.32 -5.15 1.05
N LYS A 24 -11.17 -5.34 0.40
CA LYS A 24 -10.06 -4.38 0.35
C LYS A 24 -10.21 -3.58 -0.93
N LYS A 25 -10.25 -2.26 -0.79
CA LYS A 25 -10.24 -1.30 -1.89
C LYS A 25 -8.95 -0.50 -1.85
N VAL A 26 -8.38 -0.25 -3.01
CA VAL A 26 -7.27 0.67 -3.22
C VAL A 26 -7.81 1.83 -4.02
N LEU A 27 -7.72 3.02 -3.43
CA LEU A 27 -8.30 4.25 -3.95
C LEU A 27 -7.19 5.25 -4.18
N GLU A 28 -7.30 6.03 -5.23
CA GLU A 28 -6.57 7.30 -5.32
C GLU A 28 -7.41 8.37 -4.63
N CYS A 29 -6.82 9.12 -3.71
CA CYS A 29 -7.50 10.25 -3.08
C CYS A 29 -6.55 11.38 -2.72
N GLU A 30 -7.11 12.55 -2.43
CA GLU A 30 -6.40 13.67 -1.84
C GLU A 30 -6.56 13.64 -0.31
N PHE A 31 -5.45 13.80 0.42
CA PHE A 31 -5.42 13.96 1.87
C PHE A 31 -4.51 15.14 2.21
N ARG A 32 -5.07 16.16 2.90
CA ARG A 32 -4.35 17.40 3.27
C ARG A 32 -3.62 18.06 2.08
N GLY A 33 -4.29 18.16 0.93
CA GLY A 33 -3.72 18.77 -0.27
C GLY A 33 -2.71 17.93 -1.05
N LYS A 34 -2.53 16.64 -0.70
CA LYS A 34 -1.62 15.71 -1.39
C LYS A 34 -2.36 14.51 -1.94
N THR A 35 -2.06 14.15 -3.19
CA THR A 35 -2.53 12.89 -3.79
C THR A 35 -1.81 11.70 -3.16
N ILE A 36 -2.57 10.71 -2.75
CA ILE A 36 -2.11 9.50 -2.08
C ILE A 36 -2.84 8.27 -2.62
N VAL A 37 -2.30 7.10 -2.31
CA VAL A 37 -3.02 5.83 -2.41
C VAL A 37 -3.60 5.50 -1.05
N LEU A 38 -4.92 5.34 -0.97
CA LEU A 38 -5.64 4.93 0.22
C LEU A 38 -6.12 3.49 0.06
N LYS A 39 -5.51 2.59 0.83
CA LYS A 39 -6.00 1.22 0.96
C LYS A 39 -6.99 1.20 2.13
N SER A 40 -8.17 0.64 1.91
CA SER A 40 -9.25 0.56 2.89
C SER A 40 -9.81 -0.85 2.97
N THR A 41 -10.22 -1.29 4.16
CA THR A 41 -10.95 -2.54 4.37
C THR A 41 -12.22 -2.30 5.18
N ASP A 42 -13.33 -2.88 4.72
CA ASP A 42 -14.63 -2.82 5.39
C ASP A 42 -14.70 -3.88 6.50
N LEU A 43 -14.67 -3.43 7.75
CA LEU A 43 -14.63 -4.30 8.93
C LEU A 43 -16.00 -4.89 9.27
N THR A 44 -17.09 -4.27 8.80
CA THR A 44 -18.46 -4.75 9.05
C THR A 44 -18.73 -6.07 8.35
N LYS A 45 -18.05 -6.33 7.22
CA LYS A 45 -18.24 -7.52 6.39
C LYS A 45 -17.30 -8.67 6.74
N LYS A 46 -16.05 -8.36 7.12
CA LYS A 46 -15.03 -9.37 7.47
C LYS A 46 -14.09 -8.84 8.56
N PRO A 47 -14.39 -9.08 9.85
CA PRO A 47 -13.56 -8.61 10.96
C PRO A 47 -12.10 -9.13 10.92
N LYS A 48 -11.89 -10.37 10.45
CA LYS A 48 -10.54 -10.98 10.31
C LYS A 48 -9.62 -10.20 9.35
N CYS A 49 -10.16 -9.36 8.47
CA CYS A 49 -9.34 -8.55 7.56
C CYS A 49 -8.51 -7.49 8.30
N LEU A 50 -8.85 -7.14 9.54
CA LEU A 50 -8.07 -6.22 10.36
C LEU A 50 -6.67 -6.77 10.69
N ASP A 51 -6.57 -8.05 11.05
CA ASP A 51 -5.30 -8.67 11.44
C ASP A 51 -4.30 -8.67 10.28
N ASP A 52 -4.75 -9.06 9.07
CA ASP A 52 -3.93 -9.00 7.86
C ASP A 52 -3.43 -7.57 7.58
N PHE A 53 -4.30 -6.60 7.79
CA PHE A 53 -4.00 -5.19 7.54
C PHE A 53 -3.01 -4.63 8.57
N LEU A 54 -3.16 -4.98 9.85
CA LEU A 54 -2.22 -4.63 10.91
C LEU A 54 -0.86 -5.32 10.71
N ASN A 55 -0.85 -6.56 10.20
CA ASN A 55 0.38 -7.25 9.84
C ASN A 55 1.12 -6.54 8.69
N GLU A 56 0.39 -6.01 7.71
CA GLU A 56 0.96 -5.18 6.65
C GLU A 56 1.57 -3.89 7.22
N VAL A 57 0.86 -3.17 8.09
CA VAL A 57 1.39 -1.99 8.79
C VAL A 57 2.65 -2.33 9.59
N LYS A 58 2.67 -3.46 10.31
CA LYS A 58 3.84 -3.93 11.05
C LYS A 58 5.03 -4.18 10.12
N THR A 59 4.78 -4.76 8.95
CA THR A 59 5.80 -4.99 7.92
C THR A 59 6.39 -3.66 7.42
N TYR A 60 5.55 -2.67 7.13
CA TYR A 60 6.02 -1.32 6.77
C TYR A 60 6.90 -0.70 7.85
N LYS A 61 6.55 -0.87 9.14
CA LYS A 61 7.36 -0.40 10.26
C LYS A 61 8.73 -1.08 10.31
N VAL A 62 8.80 -2.39 10.08
CA VAL A 62 10.09 -3.13 10.00
C VAL A 62 10.92 -2.63 8.81
N LEU A 63 10.28 -2.36 7.68
CA LEU A 63 10.93 -1.90 6.44
C LEU A 63 11.06 -0.38 6.35
N ALA A 64 11.00 0.37 7.46
CA ALA A 64 11.00 1.83 7.46
C ALA A 64 12.16 2.45 6.65
N LYS A 65 13.35 1.83 6.69
CA LYS A 65 14.54 2.29 5.94
C LYS A 65 14.46 2.07 4.42
N LEU A 66 13.47 1.35 3.91
CA LEU A 66 13.29 1.06 2.49
C LEU A 66 12.14 1.87 1.86
N GLN A 67 11.31 2.49 2.70
CA GLN A 67 10.21 3.36 2.27
C GLN A 67 10.75 4.56 1.48
N GLY A 68 10.07 4.91 0.39
CA GLY A 68 10.48 5.98 -0.53
C GLY A 68 11.69 5.63 -1.42
N ILE A 69 12.34 4.49 -1.18
CA ILE A 69 13.51 4.04 -1.96
C ILE A 69 13.13 2.90 -2.90
N CYS A 70 12.46 1.87 -2.36
CA CYS A 70 12.08 0.70 -3.16
C CYS A 70 10.76 0.06 -2.75
N ILE A 71 10.08 0.63 -1.74
CA ILE A 71 8.67 0.40 -1.44
C ILE A 71 8.01 1.77 -1.20
N PRO A 72 6.69 1.93 -1.42
CA PRO A 72 6.00 3.19 -1.13
C PRO A 72 6.15 3.60 0.34
N GLU A 73 6.00 4.88 0.64
CA GLU A 73 6.00 5.35 2.04
C GLU A 73 4.62 5.14 2.66
N LEU A 74 4.60 4.65 3.90
CA LEU A 74 3.41 4.62 4.74
C LEU A 74 3.26 5.99 5.40
N LEU A 75 2.20 6.71 5.06
CA LEU A 75 1.95 8.08 5.55
C LEU A 75 1.12 8.10 6.82
N PHE A 76 0.11 7.23 6.91
CA PHE A 76 -0.73 7.05 8.08
C PHE A 76 -1.47 5.71 8.00
N TYR A 77 -2.04 5.30 9.12
CA TYR A 77 -3.01 4.22 9.18
C TYR A 77 -3.97 4.46 10.35
N GLY A 78 -5.17 3.89 10.32
CA GLY A 78 -6.12 4.11 11.38
C GLY A 78 -7.54 3.70 11.08
N ASP A 79 -8.38 3.97 12.07
CA ASP A 79 -9.81 3.80 12.00
C ASP A 79 -10.44 4.80 11.02
N LEU A 80 -11.44 4.34 10.28
CA LEU A 80 -12.27 5.17 9.43
C LEU A 80 -13.74 4.97 9.82
N ALA A 81 -14.39 6.10 10.12
CA ALA A 81 -15.82 6.18 10.39
C ALA A 81 -16.28 5.29 11.56
N ASN A 82 -15.65 5.48 12.72
CA ASN A 82 -16.04 4.87 14.00
C ASN A 82 -16.04 3.34 13.99
N GLY A 83 -14.99 2.71 13.46
CA GLY A 83 -14.87 1.24 13.43
C GLY A 83 -15.47 0.56 12.22
N MET A 84 -16.13 1.30 11.31
CA MET A 84 -16.73 0.70 10.11
C MET A 84 -15.67 0.24 9.11
N SER A 85 -14.54 0.92 9.03
CA SER A 85 -13.45 0.57 8.12
C SER A 85 -12.09 0.86 8.73
N PHE A 86 -11.07 0.24 8.19
CA PHE A 86 -9.68 0.54 8.54
C PHE A 86 -8.91 0.95 7.29
N VAL A 87 -8.04 1.95 7.42
CA VAL A 87 -7.31 2.53 6.29
C VAL A 87 -5.81 2.63 6.52
N MET A 88 -5.05 2.61 5.44
CA MET A 88 -3.66 3.06 5.37
C MET A 88 -3.48 3.95 4.14
N GLY A 89 -2.82 5.09 4.36
CA GLY A 89 -2.45 6.02 3.31
C GLY A 89 -0.99 5.84 2.94
N MET A 90 -0.70 5.89 1.64
CA MET A 90 0.63 5.66 1.10
C MET A 90 0.96 6.67 0.00
N THR A 91 2.24 6.88 -0.27
CA THR A 91 2.65 7.65 -1.45
C THR A 91 2.17 6.97 -2.72
N ILE A 92 1.63 7.75 -3.65
CA ILE A 92 1.37 7.29 -5.02
C ILE A 92 2.70 7.14 -5.76
N VAL A 93 2.93 6.01 -6.42
CA VAL A 93 4.18 5.71 -7.12
C VAL A 93 3.89 5.01 -8.43
N GLY A 94 4.33 5.63 -9.52
CA GLY A 94 4.47 4.99 -10.82
C GLY A 94 3.23 4.28 -11.37
N THR A 95 3.46 3.29 -12.21
CA THR A 95 2.41 2.42 -12.79
C THR A 95 2.74 0.95 -12.58
N THR A 96 1.74 0.07 -12.63
CA THR A 96 1.96 -1.38 -12.44
C THR A 96 2.77 -1.98 -13.59
N LEU A 97 3.54 -3.04 -13.29
CA LEU A 97 4.39 -3.73 -14.25
C LEU A 97 3.64 -4.25 -15.49
N ASP A 98 2.33 -4.46 -15.41
CA ASP A 98 1.49 -4.88 -16.53
C ASP A 98 1.54 -3.92 -17.73
N HIS A 99 1.82 -2.64 -17.46
CA HIS A 99 1.96 -1.61 -18.49
C HIS A 99 3.38 -1.54 -19.09
N HIS A 100 4.30 -2.40 -18.66
CA HIS A 100 5.73 -2.32 -18.97
C HIS A 100 6.28 -3.60 -19.60
N ARG A 101 7.20 -3.43 -20.56
CA ARG A 101 7.97 -4.56 -21.09
C ARG A 101 9.10 -4.94 -20.12
N VAL A 102 9.06 -6.18 -19.63
CA VAL A 102 10.12 -6.72 -18.77
C VAL A 102 11.41 -6.90 -19.56
N ASN A 103 12.43 -6.09 -19.25
CA ASN A 103 13.77 -6.22 -19.79
C ASN A 103 14.78 -6.67 -18.70
N ARG A 104 16.01 -6.98 -19.12
CA ARG A 104 17.07 -7.46 -18.20
C ARG A 104 17.39 -6.46 -17.09
N ARG A 105 17.37 -5.15 -17.39
CA ARG A 105 17.63 -4.08 -16.41
C ARG A 105 16.56 -4.06 -15.33
N LEU A 106 15.28 -4.11 -15.72
CA LEU A 106 14.15 -4.11 -14.80
C LEU A 106 14.16 -5.37 -13.92
N LYS A 107 14.42 -6.54 -14.51
CA LYS A 107 14.57 -7.80 -13.76
C LYS A 107 15.68 -7.70 -12.71
N ASN A 108 16.84 -7.16 -13.07
CA ASN A 108 17.95 -6.98 -12.14
C ASN A 108 17.61 -5.99 -11.01
N LYS A 109 16.92 -4.88 -11.31
CA LYS A 109 16.42 -3.93 -10.30
C LYS A 109 15.44 -4.61 -9.33
N ALA A 110 14.45 -5.34 -9.85
CA ALA A 110 13.48 -6.06 -9.03
C ALA A 110 14.15 -7.07 -8.08
N ILE A 111 15.11 -7.86 -8.58
CA ILE A 111 15.89 -8.81 -7.77
C ILE A 111 16.72 -8.07 -6.70
N ALA A 112 17.34 -6.93 -7.04
CA ALA A 112 18.09 -6.13 -6.08
C ALA A 112 17.19 -5.55 -4.98
N THR A 113 15.99 -5.07 -5.33
CA THR A 113 14.98 -4.64 -4.37
C THR A 113 14.55 -5.78 -3.46
N LEU A 114 14.24 -6.94 -4.01
CA LEU A 114 13.83 -8.11 -3.22
C LEU A 114 14.93 -8.54 -2.24
N ARG A 115 16.20 -8.51 -2.67
CA ARG A 115 17.35 -8.76 -1.77
C ARG A 115 17.43 -7.74 -0.63
N LYS A 116 17.11 -6.46 -0.87
CA LYS A 116 17.07 -5.45 0.20
C LYS A 116 15.98 -5.78 1.22
N VAL A 117 14.79 -6.18 0.76
CA VAL A 117 13.68 -6.59 1.64
C VAL A 117 14.06 -7.81 2.47
N HIS A 118 14.66 -8.83 1.84
CA HIS A 118 15.06 -10.06 2.51
C HIS A 118 16.10 -9.85 3.63
N LYS A 119 16.92 -8.79 3.57
CA LYS A 119 17.85 -8.44 4.67
C LYS A 119 17.15 -8.10 5.99
N TYR A 120 15.85 -7.81 5.95
CA TYR A 120 15.02 -7.56 7.12
C TYR A 120 14.22 -8.80 7.54
N ASN A 121 14.53 -9.99 6.99
CA ASN A 121 13.81 -11.24 7.20
C ASN A 121 12.31 -11.16 6.85
N VAL A 122 11.96 -10.32 5.88
CA VAL A 122 10.60 -10.20 5.34
C VAL A 122 10.55 -10.88 3.98
N PHE A 123 9.53 -11.72 3.78
CA PHE A 123 9.19 -12.30 2.48
C PHE A 123 7.98 -11.59 1.90
N HIS A 124 8.01 -11.26 0.61
CA HIS A 124 6.88 -10.59 -0.05
C HIS A 124 5.64 -11.49 -0.15
N ASN A 125 5.84 -12.79 -0.38
CA ASN A 125 4.82 -13.85 -0.54
C ASN A 125 3.82 -13.68 -1.70
N ASP A 126 3.65 -12.48 -2.25
CA ASP A 126 2.67 -12.19 -3.29
C ASP A 126 3.29 -11.48 -4.52
N ILE A 127 4.35 -12.07 -5.09
CA ILE A 127 5.05 -11.49 -6.25
C ILE A 127 4.24 -11.75 -7.51
N ARG A 128 3.51 -10.73 -7.98
CA ARG A 128 2.76 -10.69 -9.25
C ARG A 128 2.91 -9.32 -9.91
N LYS A 129 2.56 -9.23 -11.20
CA LYS A 129 2.75 -7.99 -11.97
C LYS A 129 1.94 -6.83 -11.41
N GLU A 130 0.74 -7.09 -10.92
CA GLU A 130 -0.13 -6.07 -10.31
C GLU A 130 0.49 -5.41 -9.06
N ASN A 131 1.37 -6.14 -8.35
CA ASN A 131 1.99 -5.68 -7.09
C ASN A 131 3.38 -5.05 -7.28
N ILE A 132 3.89 -4.97 -8.52
CA ILE A 132 5.18 -4.37 -8.82
C ILE A 132 4.93 -3.01 -9.47
N LEU A 133 5.29 -1.94 -8.76
CA LEU A 133 5.18 -0.56 -9.23
C LEU A 133 6.49 -0.12 -9.88
N ILE A 134 6.38 0.47 -11.06
CA ILE A 134 7.49 1.03 -11.83
C ILE A 134 7.41 2.55 -11.74
N ASP A 135 8.32 3.13 -10.98
CA ASP A 135 8.58 4.57 -11.02
C ASP A 135 9.43 4.88 -12.25
N GLU A 136 8.97 5.82 -13.06
CA GLU A 136 9.66 6.27 -14.28
C GLU A 136 10.64 7.42 -14.00
N ASN A 137 10.65 7.95 -12.77
CA ASN A 137 11.57 8.99 -12.32
C ASN A 137 13.01 8.48 -12.06
#